data_AF-A0A4Q4SNQ2-F1
#
_entry.id   AF-A0A4Q4SNQ2-F1
#
_cell.length_a   1.000
_cell.length_b   1.000
_cell.length_c   1.000
_cell.angle_alpha   90.00
_cell.angle_beta   90.00
_cell.angle_gamma   90.00
#
_symmetry.space_group_name_H-M   'P 1'
#
loop_
_entity.id
_entity.type
_entity.pdbx_description
1 polymer ?
#
loop_
_entity_poly.entity_id
_entity_poly.type
_entity_poly.pdbx_seq_one_letter_code
_entity_poly.pdbx_strand_id
1 'polypeptide(L)'
;MFTNNVLLTLGLAACSDAFFRMSCPGRNVRERLDPIVSPGAVSGHVHTISGGAGFKASMTYADTQASKYSSCTIKEDMSNYWTPQLCVKYKDGSGFAPVPVMGGKCSCTSYIRET
;
A
#
# COMPACT_ATOMS: atom_id res chain seq x y z
N MET A 1 -50.18 -0.11 26.64
CA MET A 1 -49.78 0.58 25.39
C MET A 1 -48.28 0.44 25.23
N PHE A 2 -47.79 -0.57 24.51
CA PHE A 2 -46.38 -0.70 24.14
C PHE A 2 -46.33 -0.95 22.64
N THR A 3 -46.47 0.12 21.87
CA THR A 3 -46.38 0.08 20.40
C THR A 3 -44.94 0.30 19.96
N ASN A 4 -44.44 -0.67 19.18
CA ASN A 4 -43.63 -0.47 17.98
C ASN A 4 -42.32 0.36 18.09
N ASN A 5 -41.29 -0.15 18.77
CA ASN A 5 -39.92 0.36 18.63
C ASN A 5 -38.94 -0.63 17.95
N VAL A 6 -39.38 -1.86 17.64
CA VAL A 6 -38.49 -2.89 17.06
C VAL A 6 -38.23 -2.68 15.56
N LEU A 7 -39.11 -1.95 14.86
CA LEU A 7 -38.96 -1.71 13.41
C LEU A 7 -37.84 -0.70 13.09
N LEU A 8 -37.50 0.19 14.02
CA LEU A 8 -36.54 1.27 13.79
C LEU A 8 -35.07 0.80 13.89
N THR A 9 -34.80 -0.31 14.57
CA THR A 9 -33.44 -0.81 14.78
C THR A 9 -32.89 -1.61 13.60
N LEU A 10 -33.73 -2.22 12.76
CA LEU A 10 -33.26 -2.94 11.55
C LEU A 10 -32.77 -2.00 10.43
N GLY A 11 -33.15 -0.72 10.44
CA GLY A 11 -32.75 0.25 9.40
C GLY A 11 -31.29 0.74 9.49
N LEU A 12 -30.58 0.44 10.58
CA LEU A 12 -29.20 0.89 10.83
C LEU A 12 -28.14 -0.14 10.37
N ALA A 13 -28.55 -1.34 9.95
CA ALA A 13 -27.65 -2.40 9.50
C ALA A 13 -27.33 -2.30 7.99
N ALA A 14 -27.01 -1.10 7.51
CA ALA A 14 -26.49 -0.93 6.15
C ALA A 14 -25.04 -1.40 6.09
N CYS A 15 -24.67 -2.12 5.03
CA CYS A 15 -23.26 -2.40 4.75
C CYS A 15 -22.54 -1.08 4.47
N SER A 16 -21.42 -0.81 5.15
CA SER A 16 -20.57 0.33 4.86
C SER A 16 -19.39 -0.10 3.99
N ASP A 17 -19.21 0.59 2.87
CA ASP A 17 -17.99 0.46 2.05
C ASP A 17 -16.92 1.40 2.62
N ALA A 18 -16.08 0.89 3.50
CA ALA A 18 -14.94 1.63 4.04
C ALA A 18 -13.67 1.34 3.23
N PHE A 19 -12.91 2.38 2.88
CA PHE A 19 -11.59 2.22 2.27
C PHE A 19 -10.55 3.00 3.07
N PHE A 20 -9.33 2.47 3.08
CA PHE A 20 -8.16 3.13 3.64
C PHE A 20 -7.31 3.74 2.52
N ARG A 21 -6.91 5.00 2.69
CA ARG A 21 -5.97 5.67 1.77
C ARG A 21 -4.89 6.38 2.57
N MET A 22 -3.67 5.87 2.48
CA MET A 22 -2.50 6.59 2.95
C MET A 22 -1.96 7.49 1.84
N SER A 23 -1.80 8.78 2.15
CA SER A 23 -1.11 9.70 1.25
C SER A 23 0.39 9.57 1.47
N CYS A 24 1.14 9.22 0.43
CA CYS A 24 2.59 9.16 0.48
C CYS A 24 3.17 9.98 -0.66
N PRO A 25 3.54 11.27 -0.43
CA PRO A 25 4.05 12.15 -1.47
C PRO A 25 5.30 11.61 -2.18
N GLY A 26 6.10 10.83 -1.45
CA GLY A 26 7.31 10.18 -1.95
C GLY A 26 7.25 8.65 -1.89
N ARG A 27 8.14 8.05 -2.67
CA ARG A 27 8.46 6.62 -2.67
C ARG A 27 9.85 6.43 -2.06
N ASN A 28 10.03 5.38 -1.27
CA ASN A 28 11.34 4.98 -0.77
C ASN A 28 12.20 4.41 -1.91
N VAL A 29 11.69 3.38 -2.58
CA VAL A 29 12.44 2.59 -3.57
C VAL A 29 11.51 1.99 -4.63
N ARG A 30 12.02 1.75 -5.84
CA ARG A 30 11.34 0.95 -6.87
C ARG A 30 12.23 -0.23 -7.28
N GLU A 31 11.96 -1.40 -6.74
CA GLU A 31 12.83 -2.59 -6.86
C GLU A 31 12.02 -3.90 -6.85
N ARG A 32 12.70 -5.01 -7.16
CA ARG A 32 12.12 -6.37 -7.12
C ARG A 32 12.26 -6.99 -5.73
N LEU A 33 11.72 -6.31 -4.71
CA LEU A 33 11.75 -6.77 -3.32
C LEU A 33 10.33 -7.00 -2.81
N ASP A 34 10.12 -8.13 -2.13
CA ASP A 34 8.84 -8.51 -1.52
C ASP A 34 9.12 -9.35 -0.26
N PRO A 35 9.07 -8.75 0.94
CA PRO A 35 9.38 -9.45 2.19
C PRO A 35 8.35 -10.52 2.58
N ILE A 36 7.14 -10.51 2.02
CA ILE A 36 6.11 -11.54 2.22
C ILE A 36 6.27 -12.70 1.24
N VAL A 37 6.28 -12.40 -0.07
CA VAL A 37 6.18 -13.44 -1.11
C VAL A 37 7.55 -14.02 -1.45
N SER A 38 8.62 -13.23 -1.36
CA SER A 38 9.98 -13.67 -1.71
C SER A 38 11.02 -13.14 -0.70
N PRO A 39 10.91 -13.54 0.58
CA PRO A 39 11.76 -13.00 1.64
C PRO A 39 13.25 -13.27 1.33
N GLY A 40 14.06 -12.22 1.30
CA GLY A 40 15.51 -12.30 1.04
C GLY A 40 15.89 -12.65 -0.40
N ALA A 41 14.91 -12.75 -1.31
CA ALA A 41 15.11 -13.12 -2.71
C ALA A 41 14.57 -12.05 -3.66
N VAL A 42 14.88 -12.23 -4.95
CA VAL A 42 14.39 -11.33 -5.99
C VAL A 42 12.93 -11.66 -6.33
N SER A 43 12.03 -10.69 -6.16
CA SER A 43 10.59 -10.85 -6.44
C SER A 43 10.30 -11.06 -7.93
N GLY A 44 9.21 -11.78 -8.24
CA GLY A 44 8.74 -12.04 -9.60
C GLY A 44 8.35 -10.80 -10.40
N HIS A 45 8.12 -9.66 -9.74
CA HIS A 45 7.83 -8.39 -10.41
C HIS A 45 8.44 -7.19 -9.65
N VAL A 46 8.35 -6.01 -10.26
CA VAL A 46 8.88 -4.76 -9.68
C VAL A 46 7.80 -4.11 -8.83
N HIS A 47 8.19 -3.64 -7.64
CA HIS A 47 7.33 -2.88 -6.75
C HIS A 47 7.74 -1.42 -6.70
N THR A 48 6.76 -0.55 -6.50
CA THR A 48 6.96 0.81 -6.00
C THR A 48 6.62 0.80 -4.51
N ILE A 49 7.60 1.15 -3.66
CA ILE A 49 7.51 1.00 -2.19
C ILE A 49 7.55 2.35 -1.48
N SER A 50 6.62 2.58 -0.58
CA SER A 50 6.49 3.78 0.27
C SER A 50 6.29 3.39 1.75
N GLY A 51 6.37 4.37 2.66
CA GLY A 51 6.16 4.17 4.09
C GLY A 51 7.46 4.24 4.89
N GLY A 52 7.60 3.37 5.90
CA GLY A 52 8.75 3.36 6.80
C GLY A 52 10.11 3.15 6.11
N ALA A 53 11.13 3.83 6.60
CA ALA A 53 12.51 3.76 6.08
C ALA A 53 13.23 2.42 6.34
N GLY A 54 12.68 1.57 7.20
CA GLY A 54 13.25 0.26 7.55
C GLY A 54 13.08 -0.83 6.49
N PHE A 55 12.44 -0.53 5.35
CA PHE A 55 12.16 -1.52 4.30
C PHE A 55 13.42 -2.23 3.80
N LYS A 56 13.37 -3.56 3.71
CA LYS A 56 14.48 -4.40 3.25
C LYS A 56 13.97 -5.75 2.74
N ALA A 57 14.80 -6.48 2.00
CA ALA A 57 14.43 -7.74 1.34
C ALA A 57 13.87 -8.82 2.28
N SER A 58 14.31 -8.86 3.53
CA SER A 58 13.74 -9.70 4.59
C SER A 58 13.50 -8.82 5.81
N MET A 59 12.25 -8.72 6.24
CA MET A 59 11.81 -7.76 7.24
C MET A 59 10.92 -8.44 8.27
N THR A 60 11.00 -7.94 9.50
CA THR A 60 10.17 -8.36 10.63
C THR A 60 9.38 -7.16 11.17
N TYR A 61 8.40 -7.42 12.02
CA TYR A 61 7.70 -6.38 12.79
C TYR A 61 8.69 -5.46 13.54
N ALA A 62 9.76 -6.00 14.12
CA ALA A 62 10.73 -5.19 14.85
C ALA A 62 11.44 -4.17 13.94
N ASP A 63 11.62 -4.51 12.67
CA ASP A 63 12.24 -3.62 11.69
C ASP A 63 11.30 -2.48 11.27
N THR A 64 9.98 -2.71 11.23
CA THR A 64 9.00 -1.64 10.95
C THR A 64 9.03 -0.65 12.11
N GLN A 65 8.99 -1.13 13.36
CA GLN A 65 9.03 -0.30 14.56
C GLN A 65 10.34 0.48 14.72
N ALA A 66 11.45 -0.05 14.21
CA ALA A 66 12.76 0.61 14.24
C ALA A 66 12.95 1.67 13.12
N SER A 67 11.96 1.86 12.24
CA SER A 67 12.04 2.85 11.16
C SER A 67 12.15 4.27 11.71
N LYS A 68 13.15 5.02 11.22
CA LYS A 68 13.43 6.40 11.70
C LYS A 68 12.49 7.45 11.15
N TYR A 69 11.89 7.20 9.98
CA TYR A 69 11.00 8.13 9.30
C TYR A 69 10.07 7.38 8.34
N SER A 70 8.99 8.05 7.93
CA SER A 70 8.04 7.57 6.92
C SER A 70 7.96 8.52 5.74
N SER A 71 7.91 7.98 4.52
CA SER A 71 7.66 8.75 3.30
C SER A 71 6.20 9.20 3.17
N CYS A 72 5.32 8.70 4.05
CA CYS A 72 3.91 9.02 4.06
C CYS A 72 3.58 10.27 4.89
N THR A 73 2.36 10.80 4.76
CA THR A 73 1.92 12.02 5.45
C THR A 73 1.87 11.81 6.96
N ILE A 74 1.34 10.68 7.41
CA ILE A 74 1.30 10.30 8.84
C ILE A 74 2.68 9.74 9.19
N LYS A 75 3.42 10.44 10.07
CA LYS A 75 4.83 10.12 10.35
C LYS A 75 4.99 9.02 11.38
N GLU A 76 3.96 8.82 12.19
CA GLU A 76 3.83 7.76 13.18
C GLU A 76 3.53 6.41 12.53
N ASP A 77 3.00 6.40 11.30
CA ASP A 77 2.80 5.15 10.55
C ASP A 77 4.10 4.73 9.86
N MET A 78 4.76 3.76 10.50
CA MET A 78 6.00 3.14 10.04
C MET A 78 5.79 1.90 9.17
N SER A 79 4.53 1.59 8.82
CA SER A 79 4.23 0.47 7.93
C SER A 79 4.85 0.67 6.56
N ASN A 80 5.09 -0.43 5.87
CA ASN A 80 5.45 -0.40 4.46
C ASN A 80 4.24 -0.67 3.57
N TYR A 81 4.19 0.06 2.46
CA TYR A 81 3.14 -0.02 1.46
C TYR A 81 3.79 -0.18 0.10
N TRP A 82 3.52 -1.27 -0.60
CA TRP A 82 4.03 -1.46 -1.95
C TRP A 82 2.95 -1.88 -2.93
N THR A 83 3.17 -1.48 -4.18
CA THR A 83 2.27 -1.71 -5.30
C THR A 83 3.07 -2.21 -6.49
N PRO A 84 2.53 -3.11 -7.33
CA PRO A 84 3.17 -3.48 -8.59
C PRO A 84 3.44 -2.24 -9.45
N GLN A 85 4.67 -2.12 -9.97
CA GLN A 85 5.03 -1.05 -10.89
C GLN A 85 4.37 -1.30 -12.25
N LEU A 86 3.42 -0.44 -12.62
CA LEU A 86 2.86 -0.45 -13.96
C LEU A 86 3.92 0.02 -14.97
N CYS A 87 4.09 -0.75 -16.04
CA CYS A 87 4.97 -0.42 -17.16
C CYS A 87 4.18 -0.41 -18.46
N VAL A 88 4.46 0.56 -19.33
CA VAL A 88 3.92 0.65 -20.68
C VAL A 88 4.94 0.13 -21.68
N LYS A 89 4.50 -0.67 -22.65
CA LYS A 89 5.35 -1.11 -23.77
C LYS A 89 5.43 -0.01 -24.82
N TYR A 90 6.62 0.29 -25.34
CA TYR A 90 6.76 1.23 -26.45
C TYR A 90 6.14 0.68 -27.74
N LYS A 91 5.59 1.56 -28.58
CA LYS A 91 4.92 1.17 -29.84
C LYS A 91 5.87 0.49 -30.83
N ASP A 92 7.14 0.89 -30.82
CA ASP A 92 8.21 0.32 -31.65
C ASP A 92 8.72 -1.03 -31.13
N GLY A 93 8.20 -1.51 -29.99
CA GLY A 93 8.60 -2.77 -29.37
C GLY A 93 9.99 -2.73 -28.70
N SER A 94 10.64 -1.58 -28.64
CA SER A 94 12.02 -1.42 -28.12
C SER A 94 12.16 -1.71 -26.62
N GLY A 95 11.05 -1.77 -25.88
CA GLY A 95 11.05 -2.12 -24.47
C GLY A 95 9.84 -1.60 -23.72
N PHE A 96 10.05 -1.34 -22.43
CA PHE A 96 9.03 -0.88 -21.49
C PHE A 96 9.50 0.35 -20.72
N ALA A 97 8.59 1.28 -20.45
CA ALA A 97 8.81 2.44 -19.60
C ALA A 97 7.94 2.34 -18.34
N PRO A 98 8.46 2.68 -17.15
CA PRO A 98 7.63 2.74 -15.95
C PRO A 98 6.63 3.90 -16.07
N VAL A 99 5.37 3.63 -15.77
CA VAL A 99 4.36 4.69 -15.61
C VAL A 99 4.67 5.47 -14.32
N PRO A 100 4.76 6.80 -14.37
CA PRO A 100 5.01 7.60 -13.18
C PRO A 100 3.93 7.35 -12.12
N VAL A 101 4.36 6.90 -10.94
CA VAL A 101 3.51 6.78 -9.77
C VAL A 101 3.66 8.07 -8.95
N MET A 102 2.66 8.94 -9.02
CA MET A 102 2.61 10.13 -8.19
C MET A 102 1.94 9.78 -6.87
N GLY A 103 2.69 9.94 -5.79
CA GLY A 103 2.25 9.75 -4.42
C GLY A 103 0.88 10.37 -4.16
N GLY A 104 -0.14 9.52 -3.93
CA GLY A 104 -1.47 9.98 -3.53
C GLY A 104 -2.42 10.44 -4.64
N LYS A 105 -2.11 10.29 -5.95
CA LYS A 105 -3.10 10.52 -7.03
C LYS A 105 -3.14 9.34 -8.01
N CYS A 106 -4.26 8.62 -7.96
CA CYS A 106 -4.68 7.56 -8.91
C CYS A 106 -3.79 6.31 -9.02
N SER A 107 -3.52 5.63 -7.91
CA SER A 107 -3.18 4.20 -7.95
C SER A 107 -4.42 3.43 -7.46
N CYS A 108 -5.13 2.79 -8.38
CA CYS A 108 -6.16 1.77 -8.08
C CYS A 108 -5.48 0.48 -7.63
N THR A 109 -4.55 0.58 -6.69
CA THR A 109 -3.74 -0.55 -6.26
C THR A 109 -3.93 -0.71 -4.77
N SER A 110 -4.42 -1.88 -4.39
CA SER A 110 -4.43 -2.33 -3.00
C SER A 110 -3.01 -2.22 -2.47
N TYR A 111 -2.84 -1.42 -1.43
CA TYR A 111 -1.58 -1.41 -0.69
C TYR A 111 -1.54 -2.67 0.17
N ILE A 112 -0.54 -3.51 -0.03
CA ILE A 112 -0.20 -4.54 0.96
C ILE A 112 0.49 -3.79 2.10
N ARG A 113 -0.08 -3.85 3.31
CA ARG A 113 0.47 -3.26 4.53
C ARG A 113 1.19 -4.35 5.31
N GLU A 114 2.47 -4.15 5.57
CA GLU A 114 3.18 -4.85 6.64
C GLU A 114 3.36 -3.88 7.82
N THR A 115 2.84 -4.26 8.98
CA THR A 115 3.19 -3.70 10.28
C THR A 115 4.00 -4.73 11.01
#